data_AF-A0A7K3NPV0-F1
#
_entry.id   AF-A0A7K3NPV0-F1
#
_cell.length_a   1.000
_cell.length_b   1.000
_cell.length_c   1.000
_cell.angle_alpha   90.00
_cell.angle_beta   90.00
_cell.angle_gamma   90.00
#
_symmetry.space_group_name_H-M   'P 1'
#
loop_
_entity.id
_entity.type
_entity.pdbx_description
1 polymer ?
#
loop_
_entity_poly.entity_id
_entity_poly.type
_entity_poly.pdbx_seq_one_letter_code
_entity_poly.pdbx_strand_id
1 'polypeptide(L)'
;ELEGRLLTAASEMSAVQENAQTAAGAAAARIQELEGRLLTAARERERLETALSDATAEANTLRHTAQDSAAQIQDFKAQVQASSELASEYQAALSQSDMQYEETLSQLQGDLTKNQALLLQHSEKITSLQKMISEKQNVVERIRLSLMRQEGRERKKILTSFEKSRAAMAKKKSTFFSTRRSEKKYPQTEIKIIKCSGLFDVEWYEKRYADLLSEGMDSIEHYVTQGASLGLDPCPLFSTTAYLQANLEVMLQGCNPFAHYLQGNNAKTRDPHPLFSVSWYRQTYAEVGASKLNPLAHYFTHGVQQGLQPHPLFDATWYEAKYKVSSESNLPALVHFVHIGMACGYDPGPFFNSKWYAKTYPESTDYNMPPLMYYLKYGQEEMHSPCPEFNPKWYLLKYPDVANGNICPLIHYIRHGRLEARQGSPHQS
;
A
#
# COMPACT_ATOMS: atom_id res chain seq x y z
N GLU A 1 -82.65 67.08 -138.38
CA GLU A 1 -83.00 65.96 -137.46
C GLU A 1 -81.80 65.05 -137.16
N LEU A 2 -81.08 64.55 -138.18
CA LEU A 2 -79.86 63.74 -138.03
C LEU A 2 -78.70 64.46 -137.29
N GLU A 3 -78.48 65.74 -137.57
CA GLU A 3 -77.42 66.55 -136.95
C GLU A 3 -77.65 66.78 -135.44
N GLY A 4 -78.92 66.98 -135.04
CA GLY A 4 -79.30 67.09 -133.63
C GLY A 4 -79.07 65.80 -132.85
N ARG A 5 -79.39 64.64 -133.45
CA ARG A 5 -79.14 63.32 -132.85
C ARG A 5 -77.65 63.01 -132.70
N LEU A 6 -76.80 63.46 -133.64
CA LEU A 6 -75.35 63.34 -133.55
C LEU A 6 -74.75 64.22 -132.45
N LEU A 7 -75.27 65.45 -132.28
CA LEU A 7 -74.84 66.35 -131.21
C LEU A 7 -75.24 65.80 -129.83
N THR A 8 -76.45 65.26 -129.69
CA THR A 8 -76.91 64.61 -128.45
C THR A 8 -76.07 63.38 -128.13
N ALA A 9 -75.81 62.51 -129.10
CA ALA A 9 -74.97 61.32 -128.93
C ALA A 9 -73.52 61.66 -128.57
N ALA A 10 -72.95 62.73 -129.15
CA ALA A 10 -71.62 63.21 -128.79
C ALA A 10 -71.58 63.79 -127.36
N SER A 11 -72.63 64.50 -126.93
CA SER A 11 -72.77 65.00 -125.56
C SER A 11 -72.95 63.86 -124.55
N GLU A 12 -73.75 62.83 -124.90
CA GLU A 12 -73.95 61.63 -124.09
C GLU A 12 -72.66 60.81 -124.00
N MET A 13 -71.92 60.63 -125.09
CA MET A 13 -70.60 60.01 -125.07
C MET A 13 -69.60 60.78 -124.21
N SER A 14 -69.58 62.11 -124.30
CA SER A 14 -68.70 62.94 -123.48
C SER A 14 -69.06 62.84 -121.99
N ALA A 15 -70.36 62.85 -121.66
CA ALA A 15 -70.84 62.66 -120.29
C ALA A 15 -70.55 61.24 -119.76
N VAL A 16 -70.67 60.21 -120.59
CA VAL A 16 -70.29 58.83 -120.25
C VAL A 16 -68.79 58.72 -120.04
N GLN A 17 -67.97 59.38 -120.86
CA GLN A 17 -66.52 59.38 -120.76
C GLN A 17 -66.03 60.13 -119.51
N GLU A 18 -66.64 61.29 -119.20
CA GLU A 18 -66.34 62.05 -117.98
C GLU A 18 -66.79 61.31 -116.72
N ASN A 19 -67.96 60.66 -116.73
CA ASN A 19 -68.40 59.78 -115.65
C ASN A 19 -67.48 58.57 -115.47
N ALA A 20 -67.05 57.93 -116.57
CA ALA A 20 -66.11 56.82 -116.53
C ALA A 20 -64.74 57.24 -115.98
N GLN A 21 -64.26 58.43 -116.36
CA GLN A 21 -62.98 58.99 -115.89
C GLN A 21 -63.04 59.39 -114.41
N THR A 22 -64.17 59.93 -113.95
CA THR A 22 -64.43 60.23 -112.54
C THR A 22 -64.53 58.96 -111.70
N ALA A 23 -65.25 57.94 -112.19
CA ALA A 23 -65.36 56.63 -111.53
C ALA A 23 -64.00 55.91 -111.48
N ALA A 24 -63.19 56.00 -112.55
CA ALA A 24 -61.84 55.47 -112.58
C ALA A 24 -60.91 56.19 -111.59
N GLY A 25 -61.01 57.52 -111.46
CA GLY A 25 -60.28 58.31 -110.47
C GLY A 25 -60.65 57.96 -109.02
N ALA A 26 -61.95 57.81 -108.75
CA ALA A 26 -62.46 57.38 -107.44
C ALA A 26 -62.02 55.95 -107.09
N ALA A 27 -62.04 55.03 -108.07
CA ALA A 27 -61.53 53.67 -107.90
C ALA A 27 -60.02 53.66 -107.63
N ALA A 28 -59.23 54.46 -108.35
CA ALA A 28 -57.80 54.58 -108.13
C ALA A 28 -57.46 55.14 -106.73
N ALA A 29 -58.17 56.19 -106.28
CA ALA A 29 -58.01 56.72 -104.93
C ALA A 29 -58.37 55.68 -103.85
N ARG A 30 -59.43 54.89 -104.07
CA ARG A 30 -59.83 53.81 -103.15
C ARG A 30 -58.80 52.68 -103.12
N ILE A 31 -58.22 52.32 -104.26
CA ILE A 31 -57.13 51.32 -104.33
C ILE A 31 -55.93 51.82 -103.53
N GLN A 32 -55.51 53.07 -103.72
CA GLN A 32 -54.36 53.64 -103.00
C GLN A 32 -54.59 53.73 -101.48
N GLU A 33 -55.80 54.07 -101.04
CA GLU A 33 -56.19 54.03 -99.62
C GLU A 33 -56.12 52.60 -99.05
N LEU A 34 -56.67 51.62 -99.78
CA LEU A 34 -56.64 50.21 -99.37
C LEU A 34 -55.22 49.65 -99.33
N GLU A 35 -54.36 50.01 -100.28
CA GLU A 35 -52.94 49.67 -100.30
C GLU A 35 -52.21 50.26 -99.08
N GLY A 36 -52.48 51.52 -98.74
CA GLY A 36 -51.93 52.16 -97.53
C GLY A 36 -52.35 51.43 -96.25
N ARG A 37 -53.64 51.08 -96.13
CA ARG A 37 -54.16 50.30 -95.00
C ARG A 37 -53.59 48.88 -94.93
N LEU A 38 -53.43 48.24 -96.08
CA LEU A 38 -52.82 46.91 -96.18
C LEU A 38 -51.36 46.95 -95.74
N LEU A 39 -50.61 47.98 -96.13
CA LEU A 39 -49.22 48.19 -95.70
C LEU A 39 -49.13 48.42 -94.19
N THR A 40 -50.02 49.23 -93.59
CA THR A 40 -50.04 49.43 -92.14
C THR A 40 -50.38 48.14 -91.39
N ALA A 41 -51.38 47.38 -91.87
CA ALA A 41 -51.75 46.10 -91.28
C ALA A 41 -50.64 45.06 -91.42
N ALA A 42 -49.89 45.05 -92.53
CA ALA A 42 -48.74 44.16 -92.72
C ALA A 42 -47.61 44.47 -91.74
N ARG A 43 -47.28 45.76 -91.51
CA ARG A 43 -46.29 46.17 -90.51
C ARG A 43 -46.71 45.84 -89.08
N GLU A 44 -48.00 46.02 -88.76
CA GLU A 44 -48.54 45.65 -87.46
C GLU A 44 -48.50 44.14 -87.23
N ARG A 45 -48.81 43.34 -88.26
CA ARG A 45 -48.68 41.88 -88.22
C ARG A 45 -47.24 41.46 -87.95
N GLU A 46 -46.26 42.01 -88.65
CA GLU A 46 -44.83 41.71 -88.46
C GLU A 46 -44.37 42.07 -87.03
N ARG A 47 -44.83 43.21 -86.50
CA ARG A 47 -44.56 43.61 -85.11
C ARG A 47 -45.16 42.63 -84.10
N LEU A 48 -46.40 42.19 -84.33
CA LEU A 48 -47.08 41.22 -83.46
C LEU A 48 -46.45 39.82 -83.56
N GLU A 49 -46.02 39.39 -84.74
CA GLU A 49 -45.28 38.13 -84.95
C GLU A 49 -43.95 38.15 -84.17
N THR A 50 -43.24 39.28 -84.19
CA THR A 50 -42.01 39.46 -83.41
C THR A 50 -42.30 39.43 -81.90
N ALA A 51 -43.29 40.17 -81.42
CA ALA A 51 -43.67 40.18 -80.01
C ALA A 51 -44.15 38.80 -79.52
N LEU A 52 -44.85 38.05 -80.37
CA LEU A 52 -45.28 36.69 -80.07
C LEU A 52 -44.09 35.73 -79.97
N SER A 53 -43.10 35.87 -80.87
CA SER A 53 -41.86 35.11 -80.81
C SER A 53 -41.10 35.39 -79.51
N ASP A 54 -40.96 36.67 -79.13
CA ASP A 54 -40.27 37.07 -77.90
C ASP A 54 -40.99 36.55 -76.65
N ALA A 55 -42.32 36.70 -76.58
CA ALA A 55 -43.12 36.18 -75.47
C ALA A 55 -43.07 34.65 -75.38
N THR A 56 -42.99 33.95 -76.51
CA THR A 56 -42.83 32.48 -76.54
C THR A 56 -41.46 32.07 -76.04
N ALA A 57 -40.40 32.81 -76.40
CA ALA A 57 -39.06 32.58 -75.88
C ALA A 57 -39.03 32.80 -74.35
N GLU A 58 -39.59 33.89 -73.85
CA GLU A 58 -39.69 34.17 -72.41
C GLU A 58 -40.47 33.07 -71.66
N ALA A 59 -41.64 32.67 -72.17
CA ALA A 59 -42.44 31.59 -71.59
C ALA A 59 -41.67 30.26 -71.53
N ASN A 60 -40.88 29.93 -72.57
CA ASN A 60 -40.03 28.74 -72.56
C ASN A 60 -38.92 28.83 -71.50
N THR A 61 -38.28 29.99 -71.35
CA THR A 61 -37.26 30.18 -70.29
C THR A 61 -37.88 30.03 -68.90
N LEU A 62 -39.03 30.65 -68.64
CA LEU A 62 -39.74 30.53 -67.36
C LEU A 62 -40.15 29.09 -67.10
N ARG A 63 -40.63 28.36 -68.12
CA ARG A 63 -40.97 26.95 -68.01
C ARG A 63 -39.78 26.09 -67.61
N HIS A 64 -38.61 26.33 -68.23
CA HIS A 64 -37.38 25.63 -67.84
C HIS A 64 -36.98 25.94 -66.40
N THR A 65 -36.98 27.22 -65.99
CA THR A 65 -36.66 27.59 -64.60
C THR A 65 -37.64 27.01 -63.57
N ALA A 66 -38.93 26.91 -63.91
CA ALA A 66 -39.93 26.28 -63.07
C ALA A 66 -39.71 24.76 -62.98
N GLN A 67 -39.31 24.10 -64.07
CA GLN A 67 -38.95 22.68 -64.07
C GLN A 67 -37.72 22.41 -63.21
N ASP A 68 -36.68 23.25 -63.34
CA ASP A 68 -35.46 23.16 -62.53
C ASP A 68 -35.77 23.38 -61.04
N SER A 69 -36.60 24.38 -60.73
CA SER A 69 -37.03 24.66 -59.36
C SER A 69 -37.86 23.52 -58.77
N ALA A 70 -38.73 22.89 -59.56
CA ALA A 70 -39.50 21.72 -59.13
C ALA A 70 -38.60 20.52 -58.83
N ALA A 71 -37.57 20.29 -59.65
CA ALA A 71 -36.56 19.26 -59.40
C ALA A 71 -35.80 19.54 -58.09
N GLN A 72 -35.37 20.78 -57.85
CA GLN A 72 -34.70 21.17 -56.60
C GLN A 72 -35.60 20.97 -55.37
N ILE A 73 -36.89 21.31 -55.45
CA ILE A 73 -37.85 21.08 -54.36
C ILE A 73 -37.99 19.59 -54.06
N GLN A 74 -38.02 18.75 -55.10
CA GLN A 74 -38.09 17.30 -54.93
C GLN A 74 -36.83 16.76 -54.23
N ASP A 75 -35.64 17.24 -54.61
CA ASP A 75 -34.38 16.88 -53.97
C ASP A 75 -34.34 17.33 -52.50
N PHE A 76 -34.75 18.57 -52.21
CA PHE A 76 -34.83 19.06 -50.83
C PHE A 76 -35.84 18.26 -50.00
N LYS A 77 -36.98 17.88 -50.58
CA LYS A 77 -37.96 17.03 -49.89
C LYS A 77 -37.37 15.66 -49.54
N ALA A 78 -36.61 15.06 -50.46
CA ALA A 78 -35.92 13.80 -50.20
C ALA A 78 -34.87 13.95 -49.09
N GLN A 79 -34.10 15.06 -49.09
CA GLN A 79 -33.14 15.35 -48.03
C GLN A 79 -33.80 15.54 -46.66
N VAL A 80 -34.91 16.29 -46.59
CA VAL A 80 -35.66 16.49 -45.35
C VAL A 80 -36.21 15.17 -44.83
N GLN A 81 -36.77 14.33 -45.70
CA GLN A 81 -37.26 13.01 -45.30
C GLN A 81 -36.12 12.13 -44.74
N ALA A 82 -34.98 12.05 -45.44
CA ALA A 82 -33.82 11.31 -44.97
C ALA A 82 -33.31 11.84 -43.62
N SER A 83 -33.28 13.16 -43.42
CA SER A 83 -32.88 13.76 -42.14
C SER A 83 -33.86 13.46 -41.01
N SER A 84 -35.17 13.39 -41.31
CA SER A 84 -36.20 13.04 -40.34
C SER A 84 -36.12 11.57 -39.93
N GLU A 85 -35.86 10.68 -40.88
CA GLU A 85 -35.65 9.24 -40.60
C GLU A 85 -34.42 9.05 -39.72
N LEU A 86 -33.30 9.70 -40.06
CA LEU A 86 -32.07 9.67 -39.27
C LEU A 86 -32.28 10.24 -37.86
N ALA A 87 -33.02 11.34 -37.71
CA ALA A 87 -33.35 11.89 -36.40
C ALA A 87 -34.17 10.91 -35.54
N SER A 88 -35.10 10.17 -36.15
CA SER A 88 -35.86 9.13 -35.43
C SER A 88 -35.00 7.96 -35.00
N GLU A 89 -34.04 7.54 -35.83
CA GLU A 89 -33.08 6.49 -35.47
C GLU A 89 -32.20 6.93 -34.29
N TYR A 90 -31.67 8.16 -34.32
CA TYR A 90 -30.91 8.72 -33.21
C TYR A 90 -31.71 8.80 -31.92
N GLN A 91 -32.98 9.22 -32.00
CA GLN A 91 -33.86 9.29 -30.83
C GLN A 91 -34.10 7.89 -30.23
N ALA A 92 -34.33 6.88 -31.07
CA ALA A 92 -34.51 5.50 -30.62
C ALA A 92 -33.23 4.94 -29.96
N ALA A 93 -32.06 5.21 -30.56
CA ALA A 93 -30.77 4.80 -30.01
C ALA A 93 -30.49 5.48 -28.66
N LEU A 94 -30.80 6.76 -28.52
CA LEU A 94 -30.64 7.50 -27.27
C LEU A 94 -31.53 6.92 -26.16
N SER A 95 -32.82 6.69 -26.45
CA SER A 95 -33.74 6.08 -25.49
C SER A 95 -33.31 4.67 -25.08
N GLN A 96 -32.76 3.87 -26.00
CA GLN A 96 -32.21 2.56 -25.67
C GLN A 96 -31.00 2.67 -24.75
N SER A 97 -30.09 3.61 -25.02
CA SER A 97 -28.92 3.86 -24.19
C SER A 97 -29.33 4.32 -22.78
N ASP A 98 -30.31 5.21 -22.67
CA ASP A 98 -30.80 5.71 -21.38
C ASP A 98 -31.40 4.57 -20.54
N MET A 99 -32.20 3.68 -21.13
CA MET A 99 -32.72 2.50 -20.43
C MET A 99 -31.61 1.58 -19.92
N GLN A 100 -30.55 1.37 -20.70
CA GLN A 100 -29.39 0.57 -20.28
C GLN A 100 -28.61 1.23 -19.14
N TYR A 101 -28.47 2.56 -19.17
CA TYR A 101 -27.85 3.31 -18.07
C TYR A 101 -28.69 3.24 -16.80
N GLU A 102 -30.01 3.37 -16.88
CA GLU A 102 -30.89 3.25 -15.72
C GLU A 102 -30.85 1.84 -15.10
N GLU A 103 -30.84 0.79 -15.93
CA GLU A 103 -30.73 -0.59 -15.46
C GLU A 103 -29.39 -0.82 -14.73
N THR A 104 -28.28 -0.39 -15.32
CA THR A 104 -26.95 -0.53 -14.71
C THR A 104 -26.81 0.29 -13.43
N LEU A 105 -27.36 1.50 -13.37
CA LEU A 105 -27.40 2.31 -12.14
C LEU A 105 -28.19 1.61 -11.04
N SER A 106 -29.34 1.01 -11.37
CA SER A 106 -30.16 0.25 -10.40
C SER A 106 -29.41 -0.98 -9.87
N GLN A 107 -28.73 -1.73 -10.74
CA GLN A 107 -27.90 -2.87 -10.34
C GLN A 107 -26.76 -2.43 -9.40
N LEU A 108 -26.04 -1.36 -9.75
CA LEU A 108 -24.94 -0.83 -8.93
C LEU A 108 -25.42 -0.32 -7.57
N GLN A 109 -26.59 0.31 -7.49
CA GLN A 109 -27.19 0.71 -6.21
C GLN A 109 -27.55 -0.52 -5.36
N GLY A 110 -28.09 -1.57 -5.97
CA GLY A 110 -28.35 -2.84 -5.30
C GLY A 110 -27.09 -3.48 -4.74
N ASP A 111 -26.00 -3.48 -5.48
CA ASP A 111 -24.74 -4.05 -5.02
C ASP A 111 -24.04 -3.17 -3.97
N LEU A 112 -24.15 -1.84 -4.07
CA LEU A 112 -23.65 -0.93 -3.06
C LEU A 112 -24.33 -1.18 -1.70
N THR A 113 -25.65 -1.35 -1.67
CA THR A 113 -26.40 -1.61 -0.43
C THR A 113 -26.03 -2.97 0.19
N LYS A 114 -25.88 -4.02 -0.63
CA LYS A 114 -25.37 -5.33 -0.17
C LYS A 114 -23.98 -5.21 0.44
N ASN A 115 -23.07 -4.51 -0.23
CA ASN A 115 -21.70 -4.33 0.25
C ASN A 115 -21.65 -3.53 1.55
N GLN A 116 -22.49 -2.50 1.69
CA GLN A 116 -22.63 -1.74 2.94
C GLN A 116 -23.11 -2.63 4.09
N ALA A 117 -24.08 -3.52 3.86
CA ALA A 117 -24.56 -4.47 4.86
C ALA A 117 -23.46 -5.48 5.27
N LEU A 118 -22.70 -6.00 4.31
CA LEU A 118 -21.56 -6.89 4.58
C LEU A 118 -20.46 -6.20 5.40
N LEU A 119 -20.15 -4.94 5.07
CA LEU A 119 -19.18 -4.15 5.83
C LEU A 119 -19.62 -3.97 7.29
N LEU A 120 -20.90 -3.68 7.52
CA LEU A 120 -21.44 -3.57 8.87
C LEU A 120 -21.29 -4.89 9.64
N GLN A 121 -21.70 -6.01 9.04
CA GLN A 121 -21.57 -7.34 9.63
C GLN A 121 -20.11 -7.69 9.98
N HIS A 122 -19.18 -7.40 9.07
CA HIS A 122 -17.76 -7.63 9.31
C HIS A 122 -17.20 -6.75 10.42
N SER A 123 -17.64 -5.48 10.51
CA SER A 123 -17.22 -4.56 11.57
C SER A 123 -17.67 -5.03 12.96
N GLU A 124 -18.89 -5.55 13.06
CA GLU A 124 -19.42 -6.16 14.29
C GLU A 124 -18.63 -7.42 14.66
N LYS A 125 -18.31 -8.26 13.67
CA LYS A 125 -17.48 -9.47 13.87
C LYS A 125 -16.11 -9.09 14.41
N ILE A 126 -15.42 -8.12 13.80
CA ILE A 126 -14.11 -7.62 14.26
C ILE A 126 -14.20 -7.15 15.71
N THR A 127 -15.22 -6.37 16.04
CA THR A 127 -15.43 -5.87 17.41
C THR A 127 -15.61 -7.01 18.41
N SER A 128 -16.40 -8.03 18.06
CA SER A 128 -16.59 -9.22 18.91
C SER A 128 -15.29 -10.03 19.10
N LEU A 129 -14.50 -10.18 18.03
CA LEU A 129 -13.20 -10.87 18.07
C LEU A 129 -12.20 -10.10 18.91
N GLN A 130 -12.14 -8.77 18.79
CA GLN A 130 -11.29 -7.91 19.61
C GLN A 130 -11.63 -8.04 21.10
N LYS A 131 -12.92 -8.07 21.46
CA LYS A 131 -13.36 -8.31 22.83
C LYS A 131 -12.88 -9.67 23.34
N MET A 132 -13.07 -10.74 22.57
CA MET A 132 -12.59 -12.08 22.94
C MET A 132 -11.06 -12.12 23.08
N ILE A 133 -10.31 -11.49 22.19
CA ILE A 133 -8.85 -11.40 22.29
C ILE A 133 -8.44 -10.72 23.60
N SER A 134 -9.04 -9.58 23.94
CA SER A 134 -8.79 -8.88 25.20
C SER A 134 -9.09 -9.74 26.42
N GLU A 135 -10.22 -10.44 26.43
CA GLU A 135 -10.57 -11.39 27.50
C GLU A 135 -9.55 -12.52 27.63
N LYS A 136 -9.11 -13.11 26.50
CA LYS A 136 -8.08 -14.15 26.50
C LYS A 136 -6.72 -13.61 26.95
N GLN A 137 -6.33 -12.41 26.53
CA GLN A 137 -5.11 -11.75 27.00
C GLN A 137 -5.11 -11.56 28.51
N ASN A 138 -6.23 -11.12 29.09
CA ASN A 138 -6.38 -10.99 30.55
C ASN A 138 -6.22 -12.34 31.28
N VAL A 139 -6.77 -13.42 30.72
CA VAL A 139 -6.60 -14.77 31.27
C VAL A 139 -5.13 -15.21 31.20
N VAL A 140 -4.48 -15.04 30.05
CA VAL A 140 -3.07 -15.38 29.85
C VAL A 140 -2.19 -14.61 30.83
N GLU A 141 -2.42 -13.31 31.01
CA GLU A 141 -1.63 -12.50 31.93
C GLU A 141 -1.83 -12.92 33.39
N ARG A 142 -3.06 -13.26 33.80
CA ARG A 142 -3.31 -13.82 35.15
C ARG A 142 -2.55 -15.14 35.38
N ILE A 143 -2.56 -16.04 34.41
CA ILE A 143 -1.83 -17.31 34.49
C ILE A 143 -0.32 -17.04 34.56
N ARG A 144 0.20 -16.15 33.71
CA ARG A 144 1.61 -15.73 33.69
C ARG A 144 2.05 -15.19 35.05
N LEU A 145 1.29 -14.26 35.65
CA LEU A 145 1.60 -13.68 36.95
C LEU A 145 1.57 -14.73 38.08
N SER A 146 0.61 -15.67 38.03
CA SER A 146 0.56 -16.79 38.97
C SER A 146 1.79 -17.70 38.87
N LEU A 147 2.19 -18.02 37.63
CA LEU A 147 3.37 -18.84 37.35
C LEU A 147 4.65 -18.15 37.83
N MET A 148 4.84 -16.86 37.52
CA MET A 148 5.98 -16.08 38.00
C MET A 148 6.09 -16.06 39.53
N ARG A 149 4.95 -15.89 40.24
CA ARG A 149 4.90 -15.96 41.70
C ARG A 149 5.27 -17.36 42.21
N GLN A 150 4.79 -18.41 41.56
CA GLN A 150 5.13 -19.79 41.91
C GLN A 150 6.63 -20.07 41.72
N GLU A 151 7.17 -19.74 40.56
CA GLU A 151 8.59 -19.92 40.29
C GLU A 151 9.47 -19.10 41.23
N GLY A 152 9.09 -17.86 41.53
CA GLY A 152 9.80 -17.02 42.51
C GLY A 152 9.82 -17.66 43.90
N ARG A 153 8.70 -18.28 44.34
CA ARG A 153 8.65 -19.06 45.59
C ARG A 153 9.59 -20.26 45.55
N GLU A 154 9.59 -21.04 44.47
CA GLU A 154 10.49 -22.19 44.32
C GLU A 154 11.97 -21.77 44.28
N ARG A 155 12.30 -20.72 43.53
CA ARG A 155 13.64 -20.10 43.53
C ARG A 155 14.07 -19.72 44.95
N LYS A 156 13.20 -19.05 45.72
CA LYS A 156 13.47 -18.66 47.11
C LYS A 156 13.66 -19.86 48.04
N LYS A 157 12.90 -20.95 47.87
CA LYS A 157 13.11 -22.20 48.63
C LYS A 157 14.48 -22.80 48.35
N ILE A 158 14.88 -22.85 47.08
CA ILE A 158 16.21 -23.34 46.67
C ILE A 158 17.31 -22.45 47.27
N LEU A 159 17.21 -21.12 47.13
CA LEU A 159 18.15 -20.18 47.73
C LEU A 159 18.31 -20.38 49.25
N THR A 160 17.19 -20.45 49.98
CA THR A 160 17.23 -20.63 51.44
C THR A 160 17.79 -21.98 51.88
N SER A 161 17.59 -23.06 51.10
CA SER A 161 18.19 -24.37 51.39
C SER A 161 19.71 -24.37 51.15
N PHE A 162 20.16 -23.73 50.07
CA PHE A 162 21.59 -23.53 49.80
C PHE A 162 22.25 -22.62 50.84
N GLU A 163 21.62 -21.52 51.26
CA GLU A 163 22.13 -20.65 52.32
C GLU A 163 22.33 -21.40 53.64
N LYS A 164 21.34 -22.21 54.04
CA LYS A 164 21.42 -23.06 55.24
C LYS A 164 22.56 -24.08 55.11
N SER A 165 22.70 -24.72 53.94
CA SER A 165 23.76 -25.69 53.67
C SER A 165 25.14 -25.04 53.69
N ARG A 166 25.29 -23.84 53.11
CA ARG A 166 26.52 -23.05 53.12
C ARG A 166 26.88 -22.59 54.54
N ALA A 167 25.90 -22.13 55.33
CA ALA A 167 26.12 -21.75 56.72
C ALA A 167 26.54 -22.95 57.58
N ALA A 168 25.97 -24.14 57.34
CA ALA A 168 26.38 -25.37 58.00
C ALA A 168 27.81 -25.79 57.60
N MET A 169 28.17 -25.68 56.31
CA MET A 169 29.54 -25.94 55.83
C MET A 169 30.56 -24.93 56.35
N ALA A 170 30.21 -23.64 56.44
CA ALA A 170 31.06 -22.61 57.03
C ALA A 170 31.29 -22.86 58.53
N LYS A 171 30.25 -23.28 59.28
CA LYS A 171 30.40 -23.75 60.67
C LYS A 171 31.30 -24.98 60.80
N LYS A 172 31.26 -25.91 59.83
CA LYS A 172 32.17 -27.08 59.78
C LYS A 172 33.62 -26.73 59.41
N LYS A 173 33.85 -25.68 58.61
CA LYS A 173 35.20 -25.16 58.28
C LYS A 173 35.79 -24.24 59.36
N SER A 174 34.99 -23.82 60.34
CA SER A 174 35.34 -22.85 61.40
C SER A 174 36.05 -23.45 62.61
N THR A 175 36.73 -24.60 62.49
CA THR A 175 37.62 -25.10 63.54
C THR A 175 39.02 -24.49 63.53
N PHE A 176 39.41 -23.75 62.48
CA PHE A 176 40.64 -22.93 62.44
C PHE A 176 40.40 -21.75 61.49
N PHE A 177 40.71 -20.53 61.93
CA PHE A 177 40.50 -19.20 61.29
C PHE A 177 39.16 -18.49 61.52
N SER A 178 39.27 -17.28 62.10
CA SER A 178 38.18 -16.31 62.23
C SER A 178 37.80 -15.76 60.86
N THR A 179 36.80 -16.36 60.23
CA THR A 179 36.27 -15.84 58.97
C THR A 179 35.26 -14.74 59.25
N ARG A 180 35.64 -13.52 58.86
CA ARG A 180 34.82 -12.30 58.76
C ARG A 180 33.39 -12.63 58.32
N ARG A 181 32.41 -12.37 59.18
CA ARG A 181 30.97 -12.39 58.86
C ARG A 181 30.76 -11.46 57.65
N SER A 182 30.42 -11.99 56.47
CA SER A 182 30.02 -11.14 55.36
C SER A 182 28.58 -10.67 55.62
N GLU A 183 28.44 -9.44 56.10
CA GLU A 183 27.16 -8.74 56.21
C GLU A 183 26.43 -8.72 54.85
N LYS A 184 25.10 -8.86 54.90
CA LYS A 184 24.20 -8.73 53.73
C LYS A 184 24.51 -7.41 53.01
N LYS A 185 24.97 -7.47 51.77
CA LYS A 185 25.14 -6.27 50.93
C LYS A 185 23.77 -5.63 50.71
N TYR A 186 23.67 -4.36 51.07
CA TYR A 186 22.41 -3.64 51.22
C TYR A 186 21.72 -3.38 49.86
N PRO A 187 20.37 -3.48 49.79
CA PRO A 187 19.58 -3.03 48.64
C PRO A 187 19.96 -1.64 48.16
N GLN A 188 20.37 -0.75 49.08
CA GLN A 188 20.76 0.63 48.75
C GLN A 188 21.97 0.74 47.81
N THR A 189 22.95 -0.18 47.91
CA THR A 189 24.09 -0.18 46.97
C THR A 189 23.67 -0.65 45.58
N GLU A 190 22.79 -1.64 45.51
CA GLU A 190 22.25 -2.17 44.24
C GLU A 190 21.33 -1.14 43.57
N ILE A 191 20.44 -0.52 44.34
CA ILE A 191 19.57 0.58 43.91
C ILE A 191 20.42 1.73 43.34
N LYS A 192 21.48 2.14 44.05
CA LYS A 192 22.36 3.22 43.58
C LYS A 192 23.04 2.88 42.25
N ILE A 193 23.55 1.66 42.10
CA ILE A 193 24.21 1.22 40.87
C ILE A 193 23.24 1.19 39.69
N ILE A 194 22.03 0.67 39.92
CA ILE A 194 20.97 0.62 38.91
C ILE A 194 20.57 2.05 38.53
N LYS A 195 20.29 2.93 39.51
CA LYS A 195 19.96 4.34 39.27
C LYS A 195 21.04 5.07 38.48
N CYS A 196 22.30 4.95 38.88
CA CYS A 196 23.42 5.62 38.21
C CYS A 196 23.72 5.06 36.81
N SER A 197 23.26 3.85 36.49
CA SER A 197 23.48 3.27 35.15
C SER A 197 22.63 3.89 34.05
N GLY A 198 21.46 4.45 34.40
CA GLY A 198 20.49 4.94 33.43
C GLY A 198 19.86 3.86 32.53
N LEU A 199 20.11 2.57 32.80
CA LEU A 199 19.62 1.46 31.96
C LEU A 199 18.31 0.82 32.46
N PHE A 200 17.82 1.24 33.63
CA PHE A 200 16.50 0.81 34.12
C PHE A 200 15.43 1.65 33.43
N ASP A 201 14.49 0.98 32.76
CA ASP A 201 13.43 1.65 32.01
C ASP A 201 12.16 1.71 32.87
N VAL A 202 11.99 2.83 33.59
CA VAL A 202 10.91 3.00 34.57
C VAL A 202 9.54 2.95 33.90
N GLU A 203 9.34 3.71 32.82
CA GLU A 203 8.06 3.77 32.11
C GLU A 203 7.68 2.41 31.56
N TRP A 204 8.63 1.69 30.96
CA TRP A 204 8.41 0.34 30.47
C TRP A 204 8.11 -0.64 31.61
N TYR A 205 8.86 -0.58 32.70
CA TYR A 205 8.71 -1.48 33.84
C TYR A 205 7.33 -1.31 34.50
N GLU A 206 6.90 -0.06 34.72
CA GLU A 206 5.60 0.26 35.30
C GLU A 206 4.47 -0.17 34.39
N LYS A 207 4.54 0.14 33.09
CA LYS A 207 3.55 -0.32 32.12
C LYS A 207 3.47 -1.85 32.04
N ARG A 208 4.60 -2.54 32.18
CA ARG A 208 4.68 -4.00 32.02
C ARG A 208 4.24 -4.77 33.26
N TYR A 209 4.47 -4.21 34.45
CA TYR A 209 4.29 -4.88 35.73
C TYR A 209 3.39 -4.09 36.70
N ALA A 210 2.53 -3.22 36.19
CA ALA A 210 1.61 -2.38 36.97
C ALA A 210 0.88 -3.17 38.06
N ASP A 211 0.35 -4.36 37.73
CA ASP A 211 -0.39 -5.23 38.65
C ASP A 211 0.43 -5.83 39.81
N LEU A 212 1.77 -5.71 39.73
CA LEU A 212 2.70 -6.21 40.75
C LEU A 212 3.26 -5.09 41.63
N LEU A 213 3.16 -3.85 41.18
CA LEU A 213 3.66 -2.70 41.92
C LEU A 213 2.69 -2.36 43.07
N SER A 214 3.25 -2.14 44.26
CA SER A 214 2.48 -1.59 45.38
C SER A 214 2.34 -0.08 45.19
N GLU A 215 1.18 0.49 45.55
CA GLU A 215 0.94 1.93 45.44
C GLU A 215 2.06 2.74 46.11
N GLY A 216 2.66 3.66 45.35
CA GLY A 216 3.71 4.57 45.83
C GLY A 216 5.11 3.98 45.98
N MET A 217 5.35 2.70 45.63
CA MET A 217 6.69 2.10 45.66
C MET A 217 7.53 2.50 44.43
N ASP A 218 8.78 2.93 44.65
CA ASP A 218 9.74 3.21 43.59
C ASP A 218 10.04 1.94 42.76
N SER A 219 9.96 2.04 41.44
CA SER A 219 10.10 0.90 40.53
C SER A 219 11.45 0.18 40.61
N ILE A 220 12.54 0.93 40.86
CA ILE A 220 13.88 0.34 41.05
C ILE A 220 13.96 -0.36 42.41
N GLU A 221 13.41 0.24 43.47
CA GLU A 221 13.30 -0.39 44.78
C GLU A 221 12.48 -1.68 44.72
N HIS A 222 11.32 -1.66 44.04
CA HIS A 222 10.51 -2.84 43.82
C HIS A 222 11.29 -3.93 43.07
N TYR A 223 11.99 -3.56 41.99
CA TYR A 223 12.81 -4.53 41.24
C TYR A 223 13.89 -5.17 42.12
N VAL A 224 14.62 -4.37 42.90
CA VAL A 224 15.71 -4.87 43.75
C VAL A 224 15.19 -5.77 44.87
N THR A 225 14.09 -5.38 45.51
CA THR A 225 13.58 -6.09 46.69
C THR A 225 12.71 -7.30 46.35
N GLN A 226 12.00 -7.26 45.22
CA GLN A 226 11.01 -8.26 44.84
C GLN A 226 11.19 -8.75 43.40
N GLY A 227 11.23 -7.81 42.44
CA GLY A 227 11.14 -8.11 41.01
C GLY A 227 12.22 -9.07 40.50
N ALA A 228 13.48 -8.89 40.89
CA ALA A 228 14.56 -9.77 40.49
C ALA A 228 14.35 -11.23 40.93
N SER A 229 13.80 -11.45 42.13
CA SER A 229 13.51 -12.81 42.63
C SER A 229 12.33 -13.47 41.90
N LEU A 230 11.39 -12.65 41.45
CA LEU A 230 10.25 -13.04 40.61
C LEU A 230 10.66 -13.24 39.14
N GLY A 231 11.89 -12.89 38.76
CA GLY A 231 12.37 -12.99 37.38
C GLY A 231 11.83 -11.89 36.48
N LEU A 232 11.39 -10.75 37.03
CA LEU A 232 10.97 -9.59 36.24
C LEU A 232 12.17 -8.98 35.54
N ASP A 233 11.97 -8.34 34.41
CA ASP A 233 13.05 -7.71 33.64
C ASP A 233 13.08 -6.21 33.97
N PRO A 234 14.25 -5.58 34.19
CA PRO A 234 14.37 -4.16 34.53
C PRO A 234 14.28 -3.23 33.31
N CYS A 235 14.49 -3.79 32.11
CA CYS A 235 14.36 -3.08 30.85
C CYS A 235 14.19 -4.11 29.70
N PRO A 236 13.75 -3.67 28.50
CA PRO A 236 13.49 -4.55 27.36
C PRO A 236 14.62 -5.50 26.95
N LEU A 237 15.88 -5.11 27.17
CA LEU A 237 17.07 -5.82 26.69
C LEU A 237 17.93 -6.38 27.83
N PHE A 238 17.35 -6.58 29.02
CA PHE A 238 17.95 -7.38 30.08
C PHE A 238 16.97 -8.45 30.54
N SER A 239 17.27 -9.72 30.28
CA SER A 239 16.47 -10.84 30.78
C SER A 239 17.03 -11.32 32.11
N THR A 240 16.30 -11.06 33.20
CA THR A 240 16.69 -11.51 34.54
C THR A 240 16.80 -13.04 34.61
N THR A 241 15.85 -13.74 34.00
CA THR A 241 15.80 -15.21 34.01
C THR A 241 16.93 -15.81 33.19
N ALA A 242 17.17 -15.34 31.96
CA ALA A 242 18.26 -15.85 31.12
C ALA A 242 19.63 -15.54 31.74
N TYR A 243 19.80 -14.34 32.31
CA TYR A 243 21.04 -13.95 32.97
C TYR A 243 21.36 -14.85 34.18
N LEU A 244 20.36 -15.18 35.01
CA LEU A 244 20.54 -16.08 36.15
C LEU A 244 20.80 -17.54 35.70
N GLN A 245 20.18 -18.00 34.62
CA GLN A 245 20.43 -19.34 34.07
C GLN A 245 21.86 -19.49 33.55
N ALA A 246 22.39 -18.47 32.86
CA ALA A 246 23.77 -18.47 32.37
C ALA A 246 24.81 -18.24 33.49
N ASN A 247 24.41 -17.59 34.59
CA ASN A 247 25.30 -17.18 35.69
C ASN A 247 24.78 -17.71 37.03
N LEU A 248 24.73 -19.04 37.17
CA LEU A 248 24.20 -19.75 38.33
C LEU A 248 24.88 -19.30 39.64
N GLU A 249 26.12 -18.86 39.60
CA GLU A 249 26.84 -18.31 40.75
C GLU A 249 26.18 -17.05 41.32
N VAL A 250 25.58 -16.21 40.48
CA VAL A 250 24.87 -15.00 40.89
C VAL A 250 23.62 -15.36 41.68
N MET A 251 22.89 -16.36 41.17
CA MET A 251 21.75 -16.93 41.85
C MET A 251 22.16 -17.52 43.21
N LEU A 252 23.22 -18.32 43.26
CA LEU A 252 23.68 -18.95 44.51
C LEU A 252 24.25 -17.95 45.53
N GLN A 253 24.74 -16.80 45.08
CA GLN A 253 25.20 -15.73 45.96
C GLN A 253 24.07 -14.83 46.47
N GLY A 254 22.87 -14.93 45.88
CA GLY A 254 21.73 -14.08 46.22
C GLY A 254 21.92 -12.61 45.82
N CYS A 255 22.79 -12.33 44.84
CA CYS A 255 23.02 -10.98 44.34
C CYS A 255 21.89 -10.56 43.39
N ASN A 256 21.55 -9.26 43.37
CA ASN A 256 20.65 -8.75 42.33
C ASN A 256 21.32 -8.91 40.94
N PRO A 257 20.67 -9.55 39.96
CA PRO A 257 21.28 -9.91 38.68
C PRO A 257 21.62 -8.69 37.83
N PHE A 258 20.74 -7.68 37.80
CA PHE A 258 21.00 -6.47 37.02
C PHE A 258 22.10 -5.62 37.67
N ALA A 259 22.06 -5.42 38.98
CA ALA A 259 23.15 -4.75 39.68
C ALA A 259 24.48 -5.50 39.50
N HIS A 260 24.45 -6.84 39.53
CA HIS A 260 25.63 -7.66 39.26
C HIS A 260 26.14 -7.46 37.82
N TYR A 261 25.27 -7.46 36.80
CA TYR A 261 25.65 -7.17 35.42
C TYR A 261 26.32 -5.79 35.26
N LEU A 262 25.78 -4.77 35.94
CA LEU A 262 26.28 -3.40 35.88
C LEU A 262 27.61 -3.19 36.65
N GLN A 263 28.02 -4.14 37.48
CA GLN A 263 29.23 -4.03 38.30
C GLN A 263 30.49 -4.52 37.58
N GLY A 264 31.60 -3.79 37.80
CA GLY A 264 32.93 -4.20 37.34
C GLY A 264 33.02 -4.38 35.82
N ASN A 265 33.59 -5.51 35.39
CA ASN A 265 33.70 -5.86 33.96
C ASN A 265 32.59 -6.81 33.48
N ASN A 266 31.58 -7.09 34.29
CA ASN A 266 30.55 -8.08 33.97
C ASN A 266 29.80 -7.73 32.68
N ALA A 267 29.44 -6.46 32.51
CA ALA A 267 28.83 -5.95 31.28
C ALA A 267 29.71 -6.06 30.03
N LYS A 268 31.01 -6.34 30.17
CA LYS A 268 31.94 -6.52 29.04
C LYS A 268 32.14 -7.99 28.65
N THR A 269 31.63 -8.92 29.46
CA THR A 269 31.88 -10.36 29.31
C THR A 269 30.63 -11.23 29.38
N ARG A 270 29.49 -10.69 29.82
CA ARG A 270 28.23 -11.43 29.98
C ARG A 270 27.14 -10.80 29.15
N ASP A 271 26.30 -11.62 28.57
CA ASP A 271 25.20 -11.18 27.72
C ASP A 271 23.98 -10.80 28.59
N PRO A 272 23.41 -9.60 28.45
CA PRO A 272 22.24 -9.18 29.22
C PRO A 272 20.95 -9.84 28.71
N HIS A 273 20.92 -10.27 27.45
CA HIS A 273 19.77 -10.88 26.79
C HIS A 273 20.24 -11.83 25.69
N PRO A 274 19.52 -12.94 25.38
CA PRO A 274 19.91 -13.86 24.30
C PRO A 274 20.08 -13.21 22.91
N LEU A 275 19.44 -12.06 22.68
CA LEU A 275 19.57 -11.25 21.44
C LEU A 275 20.49 -10.05 21.58
N PHE A 276 21.35 -10.03 22.60
CA PHE A 276 22.40 -9.05 22.76
C PHE A 276 23.70 -9.77 23.13
N SER A 277 24.57 -10.01 22.15
CA SER A 277 25.86 -10.63 22.40
C SER A 277 26.92 -9.56 22.62
N VAL A 278 27.38 -9.41 23.86
CA VAL A 278 28.40 -8.44 24.25
C VAL A 278 29.72 -8.72 23.56
N SER A 279 30.10 -10.00 23.47
CA SER A 279 31.34 -10.41 22.81
C SER A 279 31.32 -10.07 21.32
N TRP A 280 30.23 -10.40 20.63
CA TRP A 280 30.00 -10.01 19.23
C TRP A 280 30.03 -8.50 19.06
N TYR A 281 29.19 -7.78 19.80
CA TYR A 281 29.02 -6.34 19.65
C TYR A 281 30.35 -5.59 19.82
N ARG A 282 31.17 -5.98 20.80
CA ARG A 282 32.49 -5.38 21.03
C ARG A 282 33.55 -5.78 20.00
N GLN A 283 33.48 -6.99 19.44
CA GLN A 283 34.41 -7.44 18.40
C GLN A 283 34.08 -6.81 17.04
N THR A 284 32.81 -6.59 16.77
CA THR A 284 32.31 -5.99 15.51
C THR A 284 32.53 -4.48 15.51
N TYR A 285 32.33 -3.82 16.66
CA TYR A 285 32.38 -2.36 16.79
C TYR A 285 33.50 -1.93 17.74
N ALA A 286 34.68 -1.61 17.16
CA ALA A 286 35.89 -1.28 17.90
C ALA A 286 35.72 -0.04 18.81
N GLU A 287 34.89 0.92 18.40
CA GLU A 287 34.54 2.13 19.14
C GLU A 287 33.87 1.83 20.48
N VAL A 288 33.13 0.73 20.59
CA VAL A 288 32.50 0.30 21.86
C VAL A 288 33.59 0.00 22.89
N GLY A 289 34.66 -0.68 22.47
CA GLY A 289 35.82 -0.96 23.30
C GLY A 289 36.51 0.31 23.80
N ALA A 290 36.57 1.35 22.96
CA ALA A 290 37.19 2.64 23.28
C ALA A 290 36.32 3.53 24.19
N SER A 291 34.99 3.48 24.05
CA SER A 291 34.04 4.37 24.74
C SER A 291 34.03 4.26 26.27
N LYS A 292 34.63 3.19 26.84
CA LYS A 292 34.52 2.78 28.27
C LYS A 292 33.07 2.57 28.77
N LEU A 293 32.06 2.79 27.95
CA LEU A 293 30.65 2.60 28.28
C LEU A 293 30.33 1.12 28.46
N ASN A 294 29.28 0.84 29.21
CA ASN A 294 28.62 -0.45 29.20
C ASN A 294 28.10 -0.71 27.76
N PRO A 295 28.36 -1.88 27.14
CA PRO A 295 27.91 -2.19 25.78
C PRO A 295 26.41 -2.00 25.55
N LEU A 296 25.57 -2.36 26.53
CA LEU A 296 24.13 -2.16 26.47
C LEU A 296 23.77 -0.66 26.51
N ALA A 297 24.45 0.12 27.35
CA ALA A 297 24.27 1.58 27.38
C ALA A 297 24.74 2.24 26.09
N HIS A 298 25.88 1.81 25.54
CA HIS A 298 26.38 2.27 24.24
C HIS A 298 25.35 1.99 23.13
N TYR A 299 24.76 0.79 23.12
CA TYR A 299 23.75 0.44 22.14
C TYR A 299 22.54 1.37 22.20
N PHE A 300 21.97 1.63 23.38
CA PHE A 300 20.83 2.54 23.49
C PHE A 300 21.17 4.00 23.16
N THR A 301 22.37 4.46 23.51
CA THR A 301 22.77 5.87 23.32
C THR A 301 23.27 6.20 21.92
N HIS A 302 23.92 5.24 21.24
CA HIS A 302 24.55 5.46 19.94
C HIS A 302 24.15 4.36 18.94
N GLY A 303 24.16 3.11 19.38
CA GLY A 303 23.99 1.95 18.49
C GLY A 303 22.66 1.89 17.76
N VAL A 304 21.55 2.25 18.42
CA VAL A 304 20.23 2.30 17.80
C VAL A 304 20.21 3.29 16.63
N GLN A 305 20.66 4.52 16.84
CA GLN A 305 20.66 5.56 15.81
C GLN A 305 21.60 5.22 14.64
N GLN A 306 22.70 4.52 14.93
CA GLN A 306 23.68 4.11 13.92
C GLN A 306 23.32 2.79 13.22
N GLY A 307 22.21 2.14 13.59
CA GLY A 307 21.80 0.85 13.03
C GLY A 307 22.76 -0.30 13.36
N LEU A 308 23.50 -0.21 14.48
CA LEU A 308 24.46 -1.24 14.88
C LEU A 308 23.74 -2.53 15.27
N GLN A 309 24.35 -3.68 15.00
CA GLN A 309 23.77 -5.01 15.17
C GLN A 309 24.20 -5.61 16.51
N PRO A 310 23.30 -5.70 17.51
CA PRO A 310 23.63 -6.20 18.85
C PRO A 310 23.88 -7.71 18.89
N HIS A 311 23.45 -8.44 17.85
CA HIS A 311 23.56 -9.88 17.77
C HIS A 311 23.64 -10.32 16.29
N PRO A 312 24.42 -11.35 15.94
CA PRO A 312 24.61 -11.81 14.55
C PRO A 312 23.31 -12.24 13.84
N LEU A 313 22.34 -12.75 14.59
CA LEU A 313 21.02 -13.14 14.06
C LEU A 313 20.01 -12.00 13.97
N PHE A 314 20.34 -10.79 14.45
CA PHE A 314 19.43 -9.66 14.41
C PHE A 314 20.04 -8.51 13.59
N ASP A 315 19.43 -8.23 12.44
CA ASP A 315 19.83 -7.13 11.57
C ASP A 315 18.83 -5.98 11.73
N ALA A 316 19.21 -4.97 12.53
CA ALA A 316 18.36 -3.83 12.83
C ALA A 316 17.96 -3.06 11.57
N THR A 317 18.91 -2.81 10.66
CA THR A 317 18.67 -2.05 9.43
C THR A 317 17.73 -2.76 8.48
N TRP A 318 17.92 -4.07 8.30
CA TRP A 318 17.04 -4.89 7.49
C TRP A 318 15.64 -5.01 8.11
N TYR A 319 15.56 -5.18 9.43
CA TYR A 319 14.31 -5.33 10.15
C TYR A 319 13.45 -4.06 10.06
N GLU A 320 14.05 -2.89 10.27
CA GLU A 320 13.37 -1.60 10.13
C GLU A 320 12.90 -1.37 8.69
N ALA A 321 13.72 -1.69 7.69
CA ALA A 321 13.35 -1.55 6.29
C ALA A 321 12.20 -2.50 5.89
N LYS A 322 12.22 -3.74 6.36
CA LYS A 322 11.20 -4.76 6.02
C LYS A 322 9.86 -4.49 6.69
N TYR A 323 9.86 -4.12 7.97
CA TYR A 323 8.64 -4.01 8.78
C TYR A 323 8.21 -2.58 9.09
N LYS A 324 8.96 -1.55 8.64
CA LYS A 324 8.61 -0.13 8.79
C LYS A 324 8.27 0.28 10.23
N VAL A 325 9.02 -0.27 11.19
CA VAL A 325 8.78 -0.13 12.64
C VAL A 325 8.70 1.32 13.11
N SER A 326 9.56 2.18 12.56
CA SER A 326 9.71 3.58 12.97
C SER A 326 8.46 4.42 12.72
N SER A 327 7.59 4.04 11.77
CA SER A 327 6.32 4.73 11.52
C SER A 327 5.17 4.28 12.43
N GLU A 328 5.25 3.10 13.04
CA GLU A 328 4.10 2.48 13.72
C GLU A 328 4.19 2.51 15.24
N SER A 329 5.38 2.35 15.83
CA SER A 329 5.53 2.17 17.29
C SER A 329 6.56 3.08 17.95
N ASN A 330 7.42 3.75 17.17
CA ASN A 330 8.55 4.55 17.64
C ASN A 330 9.50 3.81 18.61
N LEU A 331 9.52 2.48 18.59
CA LEU A 331 10.42 1.63 19.38
C LEU A 331 11.70 1.32 18.58
N PRO A 332 12.87 1.22 19.24
CA PRO A 332 14.08 0.70 18.59
C PRO A 332 13.86 -0.69 17.99
N ALA A 333 14.46 -0.98 16.82
CA ALA A 333 14.28 -2.23 16.08
C ALA A 333 14.27 -3.49 16.95
N LEU A 334 15.33 -3.69 17.75
CA LEU A 334 15.48 -4.87 18.59
C LEU A 334 14.40 -4.93 19.68
N VAL A 335 14.04 -3.80 20.28
CA VAL A 335 12.98 -3.71 21.29
C VAL A 335 11.63 -4.05 20.66
N HIS A 336 11.32 -3.49 19.50
CA HIS A 336 10.12 -3.84 18.75
C HIS A 336 10.07 -5.33 18.41
N PHE A 337 11.19 -5.89 17.96
CA PHE A 337 11.26 -7.32 17.66
C PHE A 337 11.01 -8.20 18.88
N VAL A 338 11.64 -7.89 20.02
CA VAL A 338 11.47 -8.67 21.26
C VAL A 338 10.02 -8.61 21.77
N HIS A 339 9.37 -7.46 21.66
CA HIS A 339 8.06 -7.23 22.29
C HIS A 339 6.88 -7.55 21.39
N ILE A 340 7.03 -7.34 20.08
CA ILE A 340 5.97 -7.46 19.09
C ILE A 340 6.37 -8.47 18.01
N GLY A 341 7.53 -8.26 17.38
CA GLY A 341 7.96 -9.01 16.20
C GLY A 341 7.98 -10.53 16.40
N MET A 342 8.54 -11.01 17.51
CA MET A 342 8.58 -12.45 17.81
C MET A 342 7.19 -13.07 17.90
N ALA A 343 6.24 -12.39 18.55
CA ALA A 343 4.86 -12.88 18.68
C ALA A 343 4.10 -12.84 17.33
N CYS A 344 4.42 -11.86 16.48
CA CYS A 344 3.89 -11.75 15.12
C CYS A 344 4.57 -12.72 14.11
N GLY A 345 5.57 -13.50 14.55
CA GLY A 345 6.33 -14.39 13.68
C GLY A 345 7.16 -13.64 12.64
N TYR A 346 7.63 -12.44 12.97
CA TYR A 346 8.56 -11.68 12.13
C TYR A 346 9.95 -12.32 12.15
N ASP A 347 10.70 -12.06 11.10
CA ASP A 347 12.07 -12.53 10.95
C ASP A 347 13.01 -11.51 11.59
N PRO A 348 14.02 -11.92 12.38
CA PRO A 348 14.97 -10.99 13.01
C PRO A 348 15.99 -10.43 12.01
N GLY A 349 16.10 -11.02 10.83
CA GLY A 349 17.10 -10.71 9.83
C GLY A 349 17.03 -11.70 8.67
N PRO A 350 17.88 -11.53 7.64
CA PRO A 350 17.87 -12.39 6.45
C PRO A 350 18.33 -13.84 6.73
N PHE A 351 18.96 -14.10 7.88
CA PHE A 351 19.56 -15.40 8.21
C PHE A 351 18.73 -16.22 9.21
N PHE A 352 17.47 -15.86 9.44
CA PHE A 352 16.54 -16.66 10.22
C PHE A 352 15.12 -16.45 9.70
N ASN A 353 14.42 -17.53 9.33
CA ASN A 353 13.05 -17.46 8.85
C ASN A 353 12.11 -18.07 9.89
N SER A 354 11.40 -17.23 10.63
CA SER A 354 10.62 -17.65 11.80
C SER A 354 9.51 -18.64 11.46
N LYS A 355 8.78 -18.38 10.37
CA LYS A 355 7.66 -19.23 9.93
C LYS A 355 8.15 -20.54 9.33
N TRP A 356 9.18 -20.49 8.50
CA TRP A 356 9.77 -21.68 7.90
C TRP A 356 10.42 -22.58 8.95
N TYR A 357 11.13 -22.00 9.92
CA TYR A 357 11.75 -22.75 11.01
C TYR A 357 10.71 -23.49 11.85
N ALA A 358 9.65 -22.81 12.28
CA ALA A 358 8.55 -23.43 13.02
C ALA A 358 7.86 -24.57 12.26
N LYS A 359 7.76 -24.44 10.92
CA LYS A 359 7.20 -25.49 10.05
C LYS A 359 8.15 -26.68 9.87
N THR A 360 9.44 -26.41 9.78
CA THR A 360 10.48 -27.43 9.50
C THR A 360 10.83 -28.22 10.76
N TYR A 361 10.78 -27.58 11.92
CA TYR A 361 11.07 -28.12 13.24
C TYR A 361 9.84 -27.92 14.16
N PRO A 362 8.74 -28.68 13.99
CA PRO A 362 7.53 -28.50 14.78
C PRO A 362 7.76 -28.60 16.30
N GLU A 363 8.73 -29.40 16.74
CA GLU A 363 9.15 -29.55 18.13
C GLU A 363 9.64 -28.23 18.75
N SER A 364 10.07 -27.27 17.93
CA SER A 364 10.43 -25.93 18.41
C SER A 364 9.24 -25.14 18.96
N THR A 365 8.01 -25.56 18.66
CA THR A 365 6.77 -24.92 19.13
C THR A 365 6.20 -25.52 20.40
N ASP A 366 6.62 -26.74 20.78
CA ASP A 366 6.08 -27.47 21.94
C ASP A 366 6.42 -26.81 23.29
N TYR A 367 7.48 -26.00 23.31
CA TYR A 367 7.98 -25.35 24.53
C TYR A 367 7.36 -23.97 24.80
N ASN A 368 6.33 -23.57 24.04
CA ASN A 368 5.73 -22.23 24.10
C ASN A 368 6.80 -21.11 24.02
N MET A 369 7.83 -21.35 23.21
CA MET A 369 8.99 -20.49 23.03
C MET A 369 9.02 -20.00 21.57
N PRO A 370 9.32 -18.72 21.30
CA PRO A 370 9.47 -18.25 19.93
C PRO A 370 10.54 -19.04 19.17
N PRO A 371 10.37 -19.31 17.86
CA PRO A 371 11.31 -20.13 17.07
C PRO A 371 12.77 -19.71 17.19
N LEU A 372 13.05 -18.40 17.16
CA LEU A 372 14.40 -17.88 17.31
C LEU A 372 15.00 -18.18 18.69
N MET A 373 14.20 -18.10 19.75
CA MET A 373 14.65 -18.42 21.11
C MET A 373 14.96 -19.91 21.26
N TYR A 374 14.16 -20.76 20.62
CA TYR A 374 14.46 -22.19 20.56
C TYR A 374 15.76 -22.45 19.81
N TYR A 375 15.96 -21.82 18.64
CA TYR A 375 17.19 -21.96 17.88
C TYR A 375 18.44 -21.55 18.67
N LEU A 376 18.37 -20.40 19.35
CA LEU A 376 19.45 -19.91 20.20
C LEU A 376 19.76 -20.85 21.37
N LYS A 377 18.76 -21.56 21.89
CA LYS A 377 18.91 -22.43 23.06
C LYS A 377 19.29 -23.86 22.75
N TYR A 378 18.77 -24.42 21.65
CA TYR A 378 18.90 -25.84 21.29
C TYR A 378 19.32 -26.02 19.83
N GLY A 379 18.68 -25.28 18.91
CA GLY A 379 18.82 -25.52 17.47
C GLY A 379 20.24 -25.35 16.91
N GLN A 380 21.11 -24.55 17.54
CA GLN A 380 22.52 -24.48 17.14
C GLN A 380 23.26 -25.80 17.42
N GLU A 381 23.07 -26.40 18.59
CA GLU A 381 23.71 -27.67 18.98
C GLU A 381 23.13 -28.84 18.17
N GLU A 382 21.83 -28.80 17.89
CA GLU A 382 21.13 -29.79 17.05
C GLU A 382 21.42 -29.63 15.55
N MET A 383 22.20 -28.60 15.19
CA MET A 383 22.58 -28.29 13.82
C MET A 383 21.34 -28.07 12.91
N HIS A 384 20.34 -27.38 13.44
CA HIS A 384 19.14 -26.97 12.71
C HIS A 384 19.49 -25.87 11.70
N SER A 385 18.85 -25.91 10.54
CA SER A 385 18.95 -24.85 9.55
C SER A 385 18.09 -23.67 10.03
N PRO A 386 18.62 -22.45 10.17
CA PRO A 386 17.84 -21.30 10.62
C PRO A 386 16.93 -20.73 9.50
N CYS A 387 17.29 -20.97 8.25
CA CYS A 387 16.54 -20.59 7.06
C CYS A 387 16.88 -21.54 5.89
N PRO A 388 16.09 -21.55 4.80
CA PRO A 388 16.39 -22.36 3.61
C PRO A 388 17.77 -22.09 2.99
N GLU A 389 18.27 -20.85 3.13
CA GLU A 389 19.49 -20.36 2.50
C GLU A 389 20.76 -20.74 3.27
N PHE A 390 20.64 -21.33 4.46
CA PHE A 390 21.78 -21.78 5.25
C PHE A 390 21.55 -23.14 5.91
N ASN A 391 22.38 -24.13 5.56
CA ASN A 391 22.36 -25.45 6.15
C ASN A 391 23.69 -25.72 6.88
N PRO A 392 23.72 -25.72 8.22
CA PRO A 392 24.98 -25.84 8.97
C PRO A 392 25.65 -27.20 8.78
N LYS A 393 24.89 -28.30 8.65
CA LYS A 393 25.45 -29.65 8.44
C LYS A 393 26.18 -29.72 7.10
N TRP A 394 25.54 -29.21 6.05
CA TRP A 394 26.14 -29.16 4.72
C TRP A 394 27.32 -28.18 4.65
N TYR A 395 27.20 -27.02 5.30
CA TYR A 395 28.26 -26.01 5.31
C TYR A 395 29.56 -26.56 5.92
N LEU A 396 29.48 -27.25 7.07
CA LEU A 396 30.64 -27.88 7.69
C LEU A 396 31.21 -29.04 6.87
N LEU A 397 30.36 -29.81 6.18
CA LEU A 397 30.81 -30.87 5.29
C LEU A 397 31.58 -30.32 4.08
N LYS A 398 31.12 -29.19 3.53
CA LYS A 398 31.74 -28.53 2.37
C LYS A 398 33.02 -27.77 2.73
N TYR A 399 33.10 -27.22 3.93
CA TYR A 399 34.20 -26.38 4.40
C TYR A 399 34.87 -26.97 5.65
N PRO A 400 35.79 -27.95 5.50
CA PRO A 400 36.45 -28.62 6.61
C PRO A 400 37.31 -27.69 7.48
N ASP A 401 37.80 -26.58 6.94
CA ASP A 401 38.53 -25.56 7.68
C ASP A 401 37.65 -24.92 8.76
N VAL A 402 36.36 -24.70 8.48
CA VAL A 402 35.39 -24.20 9.46
C VAL A 402 35.07 -25.28 10.50
N ALA A 403 34.89 -26.53 10.05
CA ALA A 403 34.62 -27.66 10.95
C ALA A 403 35.76 -27.86 11.96
N ASN A 404 37.01 -27.73 11.52
CA ASN A 404 38.19 -27.85 12.38
C ASN A 404 38.41 -26.63 13.28
N GLY A 405 37.90 -25.46 12.90
CA GLY A 405 38.00 -24.23 13.68
C GLY A 405 37.10 -24.16 14.92
N ASN A 406 36.13 -25.08 15.05
CA ASN A 406 35.13 -25.12 16.13
C ASN A 406 34.38 -23.78 16.32
N ILE A 407 34.16 -23.06 15.22
CA ILE A 407 33.37 -21.82 15.18
C ILE A 407 31.94 -22.18 14.78
N CYS A 408 30.95 -21.55 15.42
CA CYS A 408 29.54 -21.71 15.00
C CYS A 408 29.41 -21.42 13.49
N PRO A 409 28.92 -22.36 12.67
CA PRO A 409 28.99 -22.28 11.21
C PRO A 409 28.22 -21.09 10.66
N LEU A 410 27.09 -20.74 11.28
CA LEU A 410 26.30 -19.59 10.87
C LEU A 410 27.04 -18.27 11.16
N ILE A 411 27.71 -18.17 12.31
CA ILE A 411 28.52 -17.00 12.67
C ILE A 411 29.70 -16.85 11.72
N HIS A 412 30.39 -17.95 11.42
CA HIS A 412 31.45 -17.96 10.41
C HIS A 412 30.93 -17.47 9.06
N TYR A 413 29.79 -18.00 8.61
CA TYR A 413 29.20 -17.62 7.33
C TYR A 413 28.83 -16.13 7.27
N ILE A 414 28.21 -15.59 8.31
CA ILE A 414 27.83 -14.17 8.40
C ILE A 414 29.07 -13.26 8.40
N ARG A 415 30.13 -13.60 9.13
CA ARG A 415 31.34 -12.76 9.24
C ARG A 415 32.29 -12.88 8.04
N HIS A 416 32.53 -14.10 7.59
CA HIS A 416 33.64 -14.43 6.69
C HIS A 416 33.12 -15.10 5.42
N GLY A 417 32.26 -16.11 5.57
CA GLY A 417 31.83 -16.94 4.44
C GLY A 417 31.24 -16.14 3.28
N ARG A 418 30.44 -15.10 3.55
CA ARG A 418 29.89 -14.22 2.51
C ARG A 418 30.96 -13.41 1.77
N LEU A 419 31.93 -12.87 2.49
CA LEU A 419 33.03 -12.10 1.90
C LEU A 419 33.98 -12.99 1.09
N GLU A 420 34.09 -14.25 1.51
CA GLU A 420 34.86 -15.30 0.83
C GLU A 420 34.07 -16.00 -0.30
N ALA A 421 32.88 -15.50 -0.64
CA ALA A 421 31.99 -16.09 -1.65
C ALA A 421 31.66 -17.58 -1.41
N ARG A 422 31.65 -18.03 -0.16
CA ARG A 422 31.22 -19.37 0.22
C ARG A 422 29.70 -19.50 0.08
N GLN A 423 29.24 -20.70 -0.28
CA GLN A 423 27.82 -21.03 -0.31
C GLN A 423 27.37 -21.50 1.08
N GLY A 424 26.22 -21.02 1.56
CA GLY A 424 25.60 -21.37 2.82
C GLY A 424 24.73 -22.63 2.76
N SER A 425 24.22 -22.99 1.59
CA SER A 425 23.40 -24.20 1.38
C SER A 425 23.57 -24.77 -0.04
N PRO A 426 23.20 -26.04 -0.28
CA PRO A 426 23.30 -26.66 -1.61
C PRO A 426 22.30 -26.09 -2.63
N HIS A 427 21.28 -25.37 -2.16
CA HIS A 427 20.22 -24.80 -2.99
C HIS A 427 20.30 -23.27 -3.07
N GLN A 428 21.40 -22.68 -2.61
CA GLN A 428 21.62 -21.25 -2.72
C GLN A 428 21.90 -20.90 -4.19
N SER A 429 20.88 -20.36 -4.86
CA SER A 429 20.91 -19.89 -6.25
C SER A 429 21.68 -18.59 -6.40
#